data_AF-A0A7S0DA40-F1
#
_entry.id   AF-A0A7S0DA40-F1
#
_cell.length_a   1.000
_cell.length_b   1.000
_cell.length_c   1.000
_cell.angle_alpha   90.00
_cell.angle_beta   90.00
_cell.angle_gamma   90.00
#
_symmetry.space_group_name_H-M   'P 1'
#
loop_
_entity.id
_entity.type
_entity.pdbx_description
1 polymer ?
#
loop_
_entity_poly.entity_id
_entity_poly.type
_entity_poly.pdbx_seq_one_letter_code
_entity_poly.pdbx_strand_id
1 'polypeptide(L)'
;DTAGGAVDLRAVYVTHCRVCAGEITVGSVHGNTKFSTNGKPVVIESGMDGEIEINTAGGEADLQIGSSAKEVVITSEGGDVRLRLPSDLNANVEAKGKRGVLVDDGLKDHLKYQDMTCQHAKGTVPAHSEPTSQARGYTPSTAQINIDAGTGFVELRGKDWLASLGSKFQKLRDLK
;
A
#
# COMPACT_ATOMS: atom_id res chain seq x y z
N ASP A 1 17.58 10.34 11.58
CA ASP A 1 17.00 11.68 11.64
C ASP A 1 17.88 12.59 10.81
N THR A 2 17.30 13.30 9.85
CA THR A 2 18.01 14.24 8.97
C THR A 2 17.73 15.69 9.30
N ALA A 3 17.04 15.99 10.42
CA ALA A 3 16.59 17.34 10.76
C ALA A 3 15.78 18.01 9.62
N GLY A 4 15.05 17.22 8.83
CA GLY A 4 14.23 17.68 7.71
C GLY A 4 14.85 17.53 6.31
N GLY A 5 16.08 17.03 6.20
CA GLY A 5 16.67 16.66 4.91
C GLY A 5 15.98 15.45 4.26
N ALA A 6 16.14 15.29 2.95
CA ALA A 6 15.64 14.13 2.23
C ALA A 6 16.48 12.88 2.53
N VAL A 7 15.83 11.71 2.46
CA VAL A 7 16.45 10.40 2.56
C VAL A 7 16.10 9.60 1.31
N ASP A 8 17.12 9.17 0.60
CA ASP A 8 17.01 8.23 -0.52
C ASP A 8 17.79 6.96 -0.16
N LEU A 9 17.07 5.85 -0.01
CA LEU A 9 17.63 4.55 0.34
C LEU A 9 17.29 3.54 -0.74
N ARG A 10 18.31 2.98 -1.38
CA ARG A 10 18.10 1.95 -2.41
C ARG A 10 17.43 0.69 -1.87
N ALA A 11 17.86 0.23 -0.69
CA ALA A 11 17.29 -0.94 -0.03
C ALA A 11 17.57 -0.91 1.47
N VAL A 12 16.63 -1.43 2.25
CA VAL A 12 16.71 -1.54 3.70
C VAL A 12 16.53 -3.00 4.10
N TYR A 13 17.57 -3.61 4.69
CA TYR A 13 17.56 -4.98 5.20
C TYR A 13 17.88 -4.95 6.69
N VAL A 14 16.86 -4.99 7.53
CA VAL A 14 16.99 -4.73 8.97
C VAL A 14 15.99 -5.54 9.77
N THR A 15 16.30 -5.87 11.02
CA THR A 15 15.28 -6.44 11.91
C THR A 15 14.32 -5.38 12.40
N HIS A 16 14.84 -4.20 12.78
CA HIS A 16 14.07 -3.05 13.23
C HIS A 16 14.77 -1.76 12.74
N CYS A 17 14.03 -0.85 12.12
CA CYS A 17 14.56 0.45 11.70
C CYS A 17 13.54 1.57 11.90
N ARG A 18 14.03 2.76 12.24
CA ARG A 18 13.24 3.99 12.31
C ARG A 18 13.91 5.07 11.48
N VAL A 19 13.18 5.62 10.52
CA VAL A 19 13.65 6.72 9.68
C VAL A 19 12.73 7.91 9.91
N CYS A 20 13.33 9.02 10.34
CA CYS A 20 12.67 10.32 10.43
C CYS A 20 13.39 11.27 9.48
N ALA A 21 12.67 11.83 8.52
CA ALA A 21 13.24 12.72 7.50
C ALA A 21 12.21 13.73 7.00
N GLY A 22 12.65 14.65 6.15
CA GLY A 22 11.75 15.44 5.31
C GLY A 22 11.07 14.51 4.32
N GLU A 23 11.66 14.37 3.14
CA GLU A 23 11.21 13.42 2.12
C GLU A 23 11.86 12.05 2.31
N ILE A 24 11.12 10.98 2.04
CA ILE A 24 11.62 9.61 2.13
C ILE A 24 11.32 8.89 0.82
N THR A 25 12.38 8.45 0.15
CA THR A 25 12.30 7.53 -0.99
C THR A 25 13.04 6.26 -0.61
N VAL A 26 12.39 5.11 -0.76
CA VAL A 26 13.01 3.82 -0.52
C VAL A 26 12.73 2.86 -1.67
N GLY A 27 13.77 2.23 -2.19
CA GLY A 27 13.62 1.20 -3.21
C GLY A 27 12.90 -0.03 -2.64
N SER A 28 13.55 -0.77 -1.73
CA SER A 28 12.95 -1.93 -1.07
C SER A 28 13.11 -1.93 0.45
N VAL A 29 12.16 -2.53 1.15
CA VAL A 29 12.18 -2.67 2.62
C VAL A 29 11.94 -4.12 2.99
N HIS A 30 12.86 -4.70 3.75
CA HIS A 30 12.71 -6.04 4.34
C HIS A 30 12.94 -5.98 5.84
N GLY A 31 11.87 -6.32 6.59
CA GLY A 31 11.83 -6.34 8.04
C GLY A 31 11.14 -5.13 8.65
N ASN A 32 11.17 -5.03 9.99
CA ASN A 32 10.24 -4.13 10.68
C ASN A 32 10.71 -2.68 10.61
N THR A 33 9.94 -1.82 9.94
CA THR A 33 10.40 -0.46 9.65
C THR A 33 9.33 0.59 9.91
N LYS A 34 9.72 1.65 10.61
CA LYS A 34 8.90 2.82 10.88
C LYS A 34 9.43 4.06 10.15
N PHE A 35 8.61 4.63 9.26
CA PHE A 35 8.90 5.87 8.55
C PHE A 35 8.08 7.02 9.14
N SER A 36 8.70 8.19 9.31
CA SER A 36 8.03 9.39 9.80
C SER A 36 8.49 10.61 9.01
N THR A 37 7.54 11.42 8.53
CA THR A 37 7.84 12.69 7.85
C THR A 37 7.07 13.88 8.40
N ASN A 38 7.68 15.06 8.31
CA ASN A 38 7.06 16.33 8.72
C ASN A 38 6.24 16.94 7.56
N GLY A 39 5.35 16.14 6.97
CA GLY A 39 4.42 16.61 5.92
C GLY A 39 5.00 16.61 4.50
N LYS A 40 6.10 15.89 4.28
CA LYS A 40 6.72 15.67 2.97
C LYS A 40 6.47 14.23 2.48
N PRO A 41 6.60 13.97 1.17
CA PRO A 41 6.20 12.69 0.60
C PRO A 41 6.99 11.49 1.12
N VAL A 42 6.34 10.32 1.08
CA VAL A 42 6.95 9.02 1.27
C VAL A 42 6.68 8.16 0.04
N VAL A 43 7.73 7.67 -0.60
CA VAL A 43 7.64 6.82 -1.78
C VAL A 43 8.40 5.52 -1.54
N ILE A 44 7.73 4.38 -1.76
CA ILE A 44 8.35 3.06 -1.66
C ILE A 44 8.07 2.25 -2.93
N GLU A 45 9.12 1.96 -3.69
CA GLU A 45 9.00 1.62 -5.11
C GLU A 45 8.88 0.13 -5.41
N SER A 46 9.69 -0.71 -4.76
CA SER A 46 9.96 -2.08 -5.21
C SER A 46 9.39 -3.19 -4.31
N GLY A 47 8.60 -2.83 -3.31
CA GLY A 47 7.99 -3.81 -2.40
C GLY A 47 8.47 -3.65 -0.97
N MET A 48 7.57 -4.02 -0.06
CA MET A 48 7.79 -3.97 1.37
C MET A 48 7.36 -5.29 2.00
N ASP A 49 8.30 -5.95 2.66
CA ASP A 49 8.07 -7.21 3.37
C ASP A 49 8.26 -7.01 4.88
N GLY A 50 7.49 -7.73 5.70
CA GLY A 50 7.49 -7.58 7.16
C GLY A 50 6.44 -6.60 7.67
N GLU A 51 6.74 -5.94 8.80
CA GLU A 51 5.83 -5.02 9.49
C GLU A 51 6.26 -3.57 9.27
N ILE A 52 5.31 -2.72 8.86
CA ILE A 52 5.60 -1.38 8.37
C ILE A 52 4.63 -0.40 9.01
N GLU A 53 5.19 0.68 9.53
CA GLU A 53 4.42 1.81 10.02
C GLU A 53 4.89 3.11 9.34
N ILE A 54 3.96 3.87 8.77
CA ILE A 54 4.25 5.14 8.10
C ILE A 54 3.38 6.22 8.70
N ASN A 55 4.00 7.30 9.16
CA ASN A 55 3.31 8.46 9.69
C ASN A 55 3.75 9.71 8.93
N THR A 56 2.82 10.46 8.37
CA THR A 56 3.09 11.76 7.75
C THR A 56 2.10 12.83 8.19
N ALA A 57 2.62 14.02 8.50
CA ALA A 57 1.81 15.18 8.89
C ALA A 57 1.07 15.86 7.71
N GLY A 58 1.10 15.27 6.51
CA GLY A 58 0.39 15.80 5.34
C GLY A 58 1.02 15.56 3.98
N GLY A 59 2.14 14.83 3.93
CA GLY A 59 2.73 14.39 2.68
C GLY A 59 1.88 13.31 2.03
N GLU A 60 1.99 13.20 0.72
CA GLU A 60 1.47 12.05 -0.01
C GLU A 60 2.29 10.79 0.34
N ALA A 61 1.63 9.65 0.43
CA ALA A 61 2.30 8.36 0.58
C ALA A 61 1.97 7.45 -0.60
N ASP A 62 2.96 7.07 -1.41
CA ASP A 62 2.81 6.15 -2.53
C ASP A 62 3.66 4.89 -2.33
N LEU A 63 2.99 3.76 -2.20
CA LEU A 63 3.55 2.55 -1.62
C LEU A 63 3.25 1.33 -2.48
N GLN A 64 4.28 0.54 -2.74
CA GLN A 64 4.14 -0.81 -3.26
C GLN A 64 4.52 -1.83 -2.18
N ILE A 65 3.58 -2.70 -1.80
CA ILE A 65 3.84 -3.75 -0.81
C ILE A 65 4.29 -5.04 -1.49
N GLY A 66 5.08 -5.84 -0.76
CA GLY A 66 5.53 -7.15 -1.19
C GLY A 66 4.57 -8.25 -0.75
N SER A 67 4.69 -9.42 -1.37
CA SER A 67 3.85 -10.58 -1.08
C SER A 67 4.13 -11.18 0.31
N SER A 68 5.23 -10.79 0.96
CA SER A 68 5.58 -11.21 2.32
C SER A 68 5.33 -10.11 3.36
N ALA A 69 4.50 -9.11 3.03
CA ALA A 69 4.00 -8.15 4.00
C ALA A 69 3.18 -8.85 5.10
N LYS A 70 3.33 -8.39 6.35
CA LYS A 70 2.59 -8.91 7.51
C LYS A 70 1.65 -7.89 8.11
N GLU A 71 2.16 -6.69 8.36
CA GLU A 71 1.39 -5.58 8.89
C GLU A 71 1.80 -4.31 8.17
N VAL A 72 0.83 -3.53 7.72
CA VAL A 72 1.05 -2.24 7.07
C VAL A 72 0.09 -1.25 7.70
N VAL A 73 0.65 -0.31 8.46
CA VAL A 73 -0.09 0.78 9.09
C VAL A 73 0.37 2.09 8.47
N ILE A 74 -0.56 2.83 7.85
CA ILE A 74 -0.25 4.10 7.22
C ILE A 74 -1.21 5.15 7.77
N THR A 75 -0.65 6.20 8.37
CA THR A 75 -1.39 7.35 8.87
C THR A 75 -0.89 8.61 8.18
N SER A 76 -1.79 9.33 7.53
CA SER A 76 -1.53 10.65 6.95
C SER A 76 -2.54 11.66 7.46
N GLU A 77 -2.10 12.74 8.10
CA GLU A 77 -3.01 13.78 8.59
C GLU A 77 -3.63 14.60 7.43
N GLY A 78 -2.85 14.83 6.38
CA GLY A 78 -3.11 15.82 5.33
C GLY A 78 -3.16 15.28 3.89
N GLY A 79 -2.38 14.23 3.63
CA GLY A 79 -2.06 13.81 2.27
C GLY A 79 -2.87 12.62 1.79
N ASP A 80 -2.90 12.44 0.48
CA ASP A 80 -3.48 11.25 -0.14
C ASP A 80 -2.54 10.04 0.08
N VAL A 81 -3.12 8.85 0.21
CA VAL A 81 -2.38 7.60 0.35
C VAL A 81 -2.72 6.68 -0.82
N ARG A 82 -1.71 6.24 -1.57
CA ARG A 82 -1.84 5.25 -2.64
C ARG A 82 -1.11 3.98 -2.23
N LEU A 83 -1.84 2.87 -2.23
CA LEU A 83 -1.31 1.55 -1.91
C LEU A 83 -1.51 0.58 -3.08
N ARG A 84 -0.41 0.01 -3.56
CA ARG A 84 -0.38 -1.01 -4.61
C ARG A 84 -0.17 -2.38 -3.98
N LEU A 85 -1.19 -3.24 -4.07
CA LEU A 85 -1.17 -4.62 -3.57
C LEU A 85 -0.74 -5.59 -4.66
N PRO A 86 0.17 -6.54 -4.36
CA PRO A 86 0.53 -7.59 -5.30
C PRO A 86 -0.58 -8.67 -5.34
N SER A 87 -0.77 -9.30 -6.50
CA SER A 87 -1.88 -10.23 -6.78
C SER A 87 -1.83 -11.51 -5.94
N ASP A 88 -0.67 -11.87 -5.42
CA ASP A 88 -0.38 -13.06 -4.63
C ASP A 88 -0.41 -12.80 -3.12
N LEU A 89 -0.77 -11.58 -2.68
CA LEU A 89 -0.93 -11.26 -1.26
C LEU A 89 -2.35 -11.57 -0.77
N ASN A 90 -2.44 -12.37 0.28
CA ASN A 90 -3.66 -12.50 1.07
C ASN A 90 -3.67 -11.42 2.16
N ALA A 91 -4.64 -10.51 2.14
CA ALA A 91 -4.68 -9.35 3.04
C ALA A 91 -6.08 -9.02 3.55
N ASN A 92 -6.18 -8.69 4.83
CA ASN A 92 -7.30 -7.95 5.38
C ASN A 92 -6.98 -6.46 5.26
N VAL A 93 -7.87 -5.71 4.62
CA VAL A 93 -7.67 -4.29 4.36
C VAL A 93 -8.77 -3.50 5.06
N GLU A 94 -8.38 -2.48 5.82
CA GLU A 94 -9.24 -1.41 6.32
C GLU A 94 -8.63 -0.07 5.87
N ALA A 95 -9.38 0.67 5.07
CA ALA A 95 -8.96 1.95 4.50
C ALA A 95 -9.97 3.04 4.84
N LYS A 96 -9.48 4.15 5.38
CA LYS A 96 -10.26 5.33 5.73
C LYS A 96 -9.64 6.55 5.07
N GLY A 97 -10.45 7.30 4.32
CA GLY A 97 -10.06 8.56 3.71
C GLY A 97 -11.20 9.54 3.83
N LYS A 98 -10.97 10.68 4.46
CA LYS A 98 -12.03 11.68 4.69
C LYS A 98 -12.64 12.21 3.39
N ARG A 99 -11.84 12.33 2.33
CA ARG A 99 -12.34 12.73 1.00
C ARG A 99 -12.94 11.56 0.23
N GLY A 100 -12.55 10.33 0.57
CA GLY A 100 -13.06 9.10 0.00
C GLY A 100 -11.99 8.01 -0.10
N VAL A 101 -12.44 6.81 -0.46
CA VAL A 101 -11.64 5.63 -0.73
C VAL A 101 -11.93 5.17 -2.16
N LEU A 102 -10.91 5.18 -2.99
CA LEU A 102 -10.94 4.73 -4.37
C LEU A 102 -10.38 3.32 -4.43
N VAL A 103 -11.22 2.37 -4.82
CA VAL A 103 -10.83 0.97 -4.98
C VAL A 103 -10.78 0.65 -6.46
N ASP A 104 -9.65 0.14 -6.93
CA ASP A 104 -9.48 -0.34 -8.31
C ASP A 104 -10.43 -1.50 -8.63
N ASP A 105 -10.80 -1.65 -9.90
CA ASP A 105 -11.81 -2.61 -10.35
C ASP A 105 -11.48 -4.05 -9.93
N GLY A 106 -10.20 -4.43 -9.95
CA GLY A 106 -9.74 -5.77 -9.53
C GLY A 106 -9.90 -6.06 -8.03
N LEU A 107 -10.21 -5.05 -7.22
CA LEU A 107 -10.37 -5.18 -5.76
C LEU A 107 -11.81 -4.93 -5.29
N LYS A 108 -12.70 -4.40 -6.14
CA LYS A 108 -14.08 -4.00 -5.77
C LYS A 108 -14.96 -5.16 -5.32
N ASP A 109 -14.72 -6.36 -5.83
CA ASP A 109 -15.48 -7.54 -5.40
C ASP A 109 -15.12 -7.97 -3.97
N HIS A 110 -13.90 -7.66 -3.54
CA HIS A 110 -13.32 -8.05 -2.26
C HIS A 110 -13.46 -6.99 -1.16
N LEU A 111 -13.50 -5.71 -1.53
CA LEU A 111 -13.59 -4.59 -0.59
C LEU A 111 -14.98 -3.96 -0.65
N LYS A 112 -15.63 -3.84 0.51
CA LYS A 112 -16.95 -3.22 0.65
C LYS A 112 -16.84 -1.89 1.37
N TYR A 113 -17.50 -0.88 0.81
CA TYR A 113 -17.70 0.39 1.49
C TYR A 113 -18.58 0.17 2.73
N GLN A 114 -18.13 0.73 3.86
CA GLN A 114 -18.81 0.63 5.15
C GLN A 114 -19.82 1.77 5.35
N ASP A 115 -19.78 2.79 4.49
CA ASP A 115 -20.62 3.97 4.52
C ASP A 115 -21.13 4.36 3.12
N MET A 116 -22.15 5.22 3.08
CA MET A 116 -22.66 5.79 1.82
C MET A 116 -21.76 6.90 1.28
N THR A 117 -20.79 7.37 2.06
CA THR A 117 -19.87 8.46 1.71
C THR A 117 -18.62 7.96 0.99
N CYS A 118 -18.46 6.64 0.86
CA CYS A 118 -17.27 5.97 0.33
C CYS A 118 -15.99 6.37 1.08
N GLN A 119 -16.07 6.74 2.36
CA GLN A 119 -14.92 7.20 3.16
C GLN A 119 -14.25 6.07 3.93
N HIS A 120 -14.91 4.92 4.01
CA HIS A 120 -14.39 3.76 4.70
C HIS A 120 -14.63 2.51 3.84
N ALA A 121 -13.58 1.79 3.47
CA ALA A 121 -13.66 0.50 2.81
C ALA A 121 -12.97 -0.57 3.65
N LYS A 122 -13.57 -1.76 3.71
CA LYS A 122 -13.03 -2.90 4.44
C LYS A 122 -13.31 -4.21 3.71
N GLY A 123 -12.40 -5.17 3.81
CA GLY A 123 -12.60 -6.51 3.28
C GLY A 123 -11.35 -7.36 3.29
N THR A 124 -11.44 -8.54 2.68
CA THR A 124 -10.33 -9.49 2.55
C THR A 124 -10.03 -9.68 1.08
N VAL A 125 -8.82 -9.34 0.67
CA VAL A 125 -8.27 -9.56 -0.67
C VAL A 125 -7.53 -10.90 -0.66
N PRO A 126 -8.04 -11.94 -1.34
CA PRO A 126 -7.38 -13.22 -1.41
C PRO A 126 -6.19 -13.18 -2.38
N ALA A 127 -5.17 -13.99 -2.10
CA ALA A 127 -4.11 -14.26 -3.08
C ALA A 127 -4.69 -14.98 -4.31
N HIS A 128 -4.32 -14.53 -5.50
CA HIS A 128 -4.79 -15.09 -6.79
C HIS A 128 -4.32 -16.53 -7.03
N SER A 129 -3.21 -16.93 -6.40
CA SER A 129 -2.73 -18.30 -6.41
C SER A 129 -3.03 -18.98 -5.07
N GLU A 130 -3.87 -20.01 -5.10
CA GLU A 130 -3.84 -21.02 -4.03
C GLU A 130 -2.42 -21.60 -3.94
N PRO A 131 -1.82 -21.72 -2.74
CA PRO A 131 -0.49 -22.29 -2.61
C PRO A 131 -0.51 -23.72 -3.15
N THR A 132 0.10 -23.90 -4.32
CA THR A 132 0.21 -25.19 -5.01
C THR A 132 1.34 -26.01 -4.37
N SER A 133 1.23 -26.31 -3.09
CA SER A 133 1.99 -27.39 -2.50
C SER A 133 1.37 -27.84 -1.19
N GLN A 134 1.00 -29.11 -1.14
CA GLN A 134 0.80 -29.91 0.06
C GLN A 134 2.11 -30.09 0.85
N ALA A 135 2.89 -29.02 1.03
CA ALA A 135 3.95 -28.99 2.01
C ALA A 135 3.27 -28.79 3.37
N ARG A 136 3.14 -29.88 4.14
CA ARG A 136 2.66 -29.87 5.53
C ARG A 136 3.29 -28.69 6.29
N GLY A 137 2.51 -27.65 6.58
CA GLY A 137 2.91 -26.56 7.47
C GLY A 137 2.94 -25.13 6.90
N TYR A 138 2.70 -24.91 5.60
CA TYR A 138 2.59 -23.54 5.06
C TYR A 138 1.15 -23.01 5.14
N THR A 139 0.85 -22.23 6.17
CA THR A 139 -0.34 -21.36 6.18
C THR A 139 0.07 -20.00 5.63
N PRO A 140 -0.47 -19.53 4.49
CA PRO A 140 -0.20 -18.18 4.03
C PRO A 140 -0.63 -17.20 5.13
N SER A 141 0.30 -16.38 5.62
CA SER A 141 -0.02 -15.36 6.61
C SER A 141 -0.88 -14.29 5.96
N THR A 142 -2.05 -14.04 6.52
CA THR A 142 -2.91 -12.93 6.06
C THR A 142 -2.34 -11.61 6.56
N ALA A 143 -1.89 -10.76 5.65
CA ALA A 143 -1.41 -9.43 5.98
C ALA A 143 -2.55 -8.57 6.57
N GLN A 144 -2.23 -7.73 7.56
CA GLN A 144 -3.15 -6.73 8.07
C GLN A 144 -2.75 -5.36 7.51
N ILE A 145 -3.67 -4.71 6.80
CA ILE A 145 -3.43 -3.42 6.16
C ILE A 145 -4.42 -2.42 6.70
N ASN A 146 -3.92 -1.41 7.42
CA ASN A 146 -4.70 -0.34 8.01
C ASN A 146 -4.21 1.00 7.46
N ILE A 147 -5.12 1.75 6.84
CA ILE A 147 -4.80 3.05 6.24
C ILE A 147 -5.77 4.09 6.76
N ASP A 148 -5.23 5.20 7.26
CA ASP A 148 -6.00 6.38 7.67
C ASP A 148 -5.41 7.64 7.03
N ALA A 149 -6.11 8.15 6.02
CA ALA A 149 -5.87 9.46 5.42
C ALA A 149 -6.85 10.47 6.02
N GLY A 150 -6.45 11.12 7.11
CA GLY A 150 -7.30 11.97 7.96
C GLY A 150 -7.99 13.11 7.22
N THR A 151 -7.36 13.69 6.19
CA THR A 151 -8.02 14.67 5.30
C THR A 151 -7.86 14.36 3.80
N GLY A 152 -7.14 13.30 3.44
CA GLY A 152 -6.88 12.90 2.06
C GLY A 152 -7.86 11.87 1.50
N PHE A 153 -7.56 11.39 0.30
CA PHE A 153 -8.10 10.17 -0.29
C PHE A 153 -7.22 8.98 0.04
N VAL A 154 -7.83 7.79 0.09
CA VAL A 154 -7.08 6.53 -0.02
C VAL A 154 -7.35 5.92 -1.38
N GLU A 155 -6.30 5.50 -2.08
CA GLU A 155 -6.39 4.78 -3.34
C GLU A 155 -5.77 3.39 -3.19
N LEU A 156 -6.57 2.35 -3.39
CA LEU A 156 -6.14 0.95 -3.35
C LEU A 156 -6.11 0.40 -4.78
N ARG A 157 -4.93 -0.04 -5.23
CA ARG A 157 -4.72 -0.61 -6.57
C ARG A 157 -4.21 -2.03 -6.49
N GLY A 158 -4.77 -2.93 -7.29
CA GLY A 158 -4.20 -4.26 -7.50
C GLY A 158 -3.07 -4.22 -8.56
N LYS A 159 -2.17 -5.21 -8.55
CA LYS A 159 -1.04 -5.34 -9.51
C LYS A 159 -1.46 -5.31 -10.98
N ASP A 160 -2.69 -5.72 -11.29
CA ASP A 160 -3.25 -5.75 -12.66
C ASP A 160 -3.62 -4.36 -13.21
N TRP A 161 -3.43 -3.27 -12.45
CA TRP A 161 -3.75 -1.92 -12.91
C TRP A 161 -2.97 -1.52 -14.18
N LEU A 162 -1.74 -2.00 -14.37
CA LEU A 162 -0.96 -1.77 -15.59
C LEU A 162 -1.50 -2.55 -16.79
N ALA A 163 -2.00 -3.78 -16.57
CA ALA A 163 -2.66 -4.57 -17.60
C ALA A 163 -4.00 -3.94 -18.02
N SER A 164 -4.73 -3.35 -17.06
CA SER A 164 -5.96 -2.58 -17.29
C SER A 164 -5.71 -1.31 -18.12
N LEU A 165 -4.58 -0.62 -17.91
CA LEU A 165 -4.17 0.51 -18.75
C LEU A 165 -3.81 0.06 -20.18
N GLY A 166 -3.01 -0.99 -20.33
CA GLY A 166 -2.63 -1.53 -21.65
C GLY A 166 -3.85 -1.90 -22.50
N SER A 167 -4.89 -2.48 -21.88
CA SER A 167 -6.14 -2.87 -22.54
C SER A 167 -7.00 -1.66 -22.94
N LYS A 168 -7.04 -0.60 -22.12
CA LYS A 168 -7.72 0.67 -22.47
C LYS A 168 -7.07 1.39 -23.66
N PHE A 169 -5.74 1.36 -23.76
CA PHE A 169 -5.03 1.93 -24.92
C PHE A 169 -5.16 1.10 -26.20
N GLN A 170 -5.38 -0.21 -26.09
CA GLN A 170 -5.69 -1.06 -27.25
C GLN A 170 -7.09 -0.78 -27.80
N LYS A 171 -8.09 -0.67 -26.91
CA LYS A 171 -9.49 -0.40 -27.27
C LYS A 171 -9.70 0.97 -27.93
N LEU A 172 -8.86 1.97 -27.61
CA LEU A 172 -8.85 3.28 -28.27
C LEU A 172 -8.17 3.26 -29.65
N ARG A 173 -7.32 2.27 -29.92
CA ARG A 173 -6.69 2.06 -31.23
C ARG A 173 -7.63 1.36 -32.22
N ASP A 174 -8.49 0.47 -31.73
CA ASP A 174 -9.46 -0.27 -32.55
C ASP A 174 -10.72 0.55 -32.91
N LEU A 175 -10.80 1.81 -32.47
CA LEU A 175 -11.86 2.78 -32.79
C LEU A 175 -11.44 3.79 -33.88
N LYS A 176 -10.34 3.52 -34.61
CA LYS A 176 -9.83 4.34 -35.72
C LYS A 176 -9.89 3.60 -37.05
#